data_AF-A0A561UIH2-F1
#
_entry.id   AF-A0A561UIH2-F1
#
_cell.length_a   1.000
_cell.length_b   1.000
_cell.length_c   1.000
_cell.angle_alpha   90.00
_cell.angle_beta   90.00
_cell.angle_gamma   90.00
#
_symmetry.space_group_name_H-M   'P 1'
#
loop_
_entity.id
_entity.type
_entity.pdbx_description
1 polymer ?
#
loop_
_entity_poly.entity_id
_entity_poly.type
_entity_poly.pdbx_seq_one_letter_code
_entity_poly.pdbx_strand_id
1 'polypeptide(L)'
;MLFRDSASAVAAENLAGSLFIRLIDQFVHKHGHKPSPSEVRSWERSIPALTNALLDAGLGMVEVLLEYSLPLNSKRADVILAGVHPSTGEPSYVVVELKQWSNAVPEDGEPLLCRVDAYTQPVLNPIEQVRGYCDYLISFNGALAAHPERLSGVAFLHNATEFGVQGLYEVEQDERGRLFTAARRGEFIQYLRSKLKPVPGAEAADQLLAGKVAPSKQLMAVAAEEVREREQFVLLDEQRVAYELVLRAVRQAQQSDHKEVVVITGGPGTGKSVIALSLLGDLYRRGVTALHATGSSSFTTTMRRVAGARKRQVQELFKYFNSFMTAERNGLDVLICDEAHRIRETSANRYTRAAQRTGKPQIEELIDAARVPVFLLDEHQVVRPGEMGGHVRWSGVTLATR
;
A
#
# COMPACT_ATOMS: atom_id res chain seq x y z
N MET A 1 4.76 17.21 2.15
CA MET A 1 6.08 17.83 2.11
C MET A 1 6.37 18.51 3.42
N LEU A 2 7.60 18.36 3.90
CA LEU A 2 8.16 19.03 5.08
C LEU A 2 9.18 20.11 4.71
N PHE A 3 9.91 19.92 3.61
CA PHE A 3 10.95 20.85 3.19
C PHE A 3 11.05 20.88 1.66
N ARG A 4 11.39 22.05 1.12
CA ARG A 4 11.68 22.25 -0.31
C ARG A 4 12.78 23.28 -0.47
N ASP A 5 13.78 22.93 -1.26
CA ASP A 5 14.79 23.85 -1.78
C ASP A 5 15.52 23.18 -2.96
N SER A 6 16.42 23.92 -3.61
CA SER A 6 17.38 23.37 -4.56
C SER A 6 18.29 22.31 -3.93
N ALA A 7 18.75 21.33 -4.72
CA ALA A 7 19.64 20.28 -4.22
C ALA A 7 20.93 20.83 -3.58
N SER A 8 21.49 21.92 -4.11
CA SER A 8 22.64 22.62 -3.52
C SER A 8 22.33 23.23 -2.17
N ALA A 9 21.17 23.84 -1.99
CA ALA A 9 20.76 24.42 -0.72
C ALA A 9 20.47 23.34 0.32
N VAL A 10 19.78 22.25 -0.05
CA VAL A 10 19.58 21.09 0.84
C VAL A 10 20.92 20.53 1.30
N ALA A 11 21.89 20.36 0.39
CA ALA A 11 23.23 19.89 0.73
C ALA A 11 23.96 20.85 1.68
N ALA A 12 23.85 22.16 1.47
CA ALA A 12 24.44 23.18 2.33
C ALA A 12 23.82 23.17 3.75
N GLU A 13 22.49 23.07 3.87
CA GLU A 13 21.82 22.97 5.17
C GLU A 13 22.15 21.68 5.91
N ASN A 14 22.31 20.59 5.18
CA ASN A 14 22.77 19.33 5.77
C ASN A 14 24.20 19.46 6.31
N LEU A 15 25.11 20.06 5.54
CA LEU A 15 26.49 20.29 5.97
C LEU A 15 26.56 21.22 7.19
N ALA A 16 25.67 22.21 7.26
CA ALA A 16 25.54 23.11 8.41
C ALA A 16 24.87 22.46 9.63
N GLY A 17 24.37 21.22 9.52
CA GLY A 17 23.68 20.52 10.61
C GLY A 17 22.31 21.13 10.97
N SER A 18 21.70 21.93 10.10
CA SER A 18 20.44 22.63 10.37
C SER A 18 19.22 21.96 9.71
N LEU A 19 19.43 21.15 8.67
CA LEU A 19 18.35 20.54 7.88
C LEU A 19 17.42 19.68 8.74
N PHE A 20 17.96 18.77 9.56
CA PHE A 20 17.14 17.86 10.36
C PHE A 20 16.34 18.61 11.44
N ILE A 21 16.88 19.70 12.00
CA ILE A 21 16.16 20.54 12.97
C ILE A 21 14.91 21.12 12.30
N ARG A 22 15.06 21.67 11.09
CA ARG A 22 13.93 22.20 10.32
C ARG A 22 12.92 21.12 9.95
N LEU A 23 13.38 19.93 9.54
CA LEU A 23 12.49 18.80 9.26
C LEU A 23 11.69 18.39 10.50
N ILE A 24 12.31 18.33 11.68
CA ILE A 24 11.63 18.05 12.95
C ILE A 24 10.59 19.12 13.25
N ASP A 25 10.94 20.40 13.14
CA ASP A 25 10.01 21.50 13.43
C ASP A 25 8.81 21.48 12.48
N GLN A 26 9.05 21.28 11.18
CA GLN A 26 7.99 21.16 10.18
C GLN A 26 7.14 19.91 10.38
N PHE A 27 7.75 18.80 10.78
CA PHE A 27 7.03 17.57 11.12
C PHE A 27 6.07 17.81 12.29
N VAL A 28 6.56 18.42 13.38
CA VAL A 28 5.74 18.73 14.56
C VAL A 28 4.62 19.69 14.20
N HIS A 29 4.91 20.75 13.45
CA HIS A 29 3.90 21.72 13.02
C HIS A 29 2.80 21.05 12.18
N LYS A 30 3.16 20.11 11.31
CA LYS A 30 2.21 19.46 10.40
C LYS A 30 1.43 18.31 11.02
N HIS A 31 2.08 17.50 11.86
CA HIS A 31 1.53 16.25 12.38
C HIS A 31 1.10 16.33 13.86
N GLY A 32 1.49 17.39 14.57
CA GLY A 32 1.10 17.62 15.98
C GLY A 32 1.84 16.74 16.99
N HIS A 33 2.80 15.92 16.55
CA HIS A 33 3.66 15.11 17.42
C HIS A 33 5.10 15.10 16.90
N LYS A 34 6.04 14.65 17.73
CA LYS A 34 7.46 14.53 17.32
C LYS A 34 7.67 13.33 16.40
N PRO A 35 8.62 13.43 15.44
CA PRO A 35 9.04 12.27 14.66
C PRO A 35 9.73 11.25 15.57
N SER A 36 9.74 9.99 15.13
CA SER A 36 10.42 8.93 15.89
C SER A 36 11.95 9.04 15.78
N PRO A 37 12.74 8.50 16.72
CA PRO A 37 14.20 8.51 16.60
C PRO A 37 14.72 7.79 15.34
N SER A 38 14.02 6.77 14.85
CA SER A 38 14.38 6.10 13.59
C SER A 38 14.11 6.95 12.36
N GLU A 39 13.05 7.75 12.38
CA GLU A 39 12.69 8.70 11.30
C GLU A 39 13.70 9.85 11.21
N VAL A 40 14.16 10.37 12.35
CA VAL A 40 15.25 11.37 12.34
C VAL A 40 16.54 10.77 11.80
N ARG A 41 16.91 9.56 12.24
CA ARG A 41 18.11 8.86 11.74
C ARG A 41 18.03 8.54 10.24
N SER A 42 16.84 8.30 9.69
CA SER A 42 16.69 8.07 8.25
C SER A 42 16.95 9.34 7.46
N TRP A 43 16.50 10.50 7.92
CA TRP A 43 16.84 11.77 7.28
C TRP A 43 18.34 12.05 7.30
N GLU A 44 18.98 11.91 8.47
CA GLU A 44 20.42 12.16 8.65
C GLU A 44 21.31 11.32 7.74
N ARG A 45 20.90 10.08 7.43
CA ARG A 45 21.71 9.14 6.65
C ARG A 45 21.38 9.14 5.17
N SER A 46 20.11 9.29 4.83
CA SER A 46 19.64 9.02 3.46
C SER A 46 19.63 10.27 2.58
N ILE A 47 19.27 11.43 3.14
CA ILE A 47 19.27 12.69 2.39
C ILE A 47 20.67 13.04 1.85
N PRO A 48 21.77 12.93 2.63
CA PRO A 48 23.10 13.22 2.12
C PRO A 48 23.53 12.30 0.97
N ALA A 49 23.11 11.03 1.01
CA ALA A 49 23.43 10.08 -0.05
C ALA A 49 22.81 10.52 -1.39
N LEU A 50 21.56 10.99 -1.36
CA LEU A 50 20.87 11.52 -2.54
C LEU A 50 21.45 12.86 -2.99
N THR A 51 21.62 13.83 -2.10
CA THR A 51 22.13 15.16 -2.48
C THR A 51 23.54 15.08 -3.05
N ASN A 52 24.42 14.23 -2.51
CA ASN A 52 25.73 13.99 -3.08
C ASN A 52 25.63 13.42 -4.51
N ALA A 53 24.69 12.51 -4.79
CA ALA A 53 24.47 12.00 -6.15
C ALA A 53 23.96 13.10 -7.10
N LEU A 54 23.07 13.98 -6.64
CA LEU A 54 22.56 15.12 -7.42
C LEU A 54 23.67 16.13 -7.74
N LEU A 55 24.53 16.46 -6.77
CA LEU A 55 25.65 17.36 -6.97
C LEU A 55 26.67 16.81 -7.96
N ASP A 56 27.04 15.53 -7.85
CA ASP A 56 27.93 14.87 -8.80
C ASP A 56 27.29 14.75 -10.20
N ALA A 57 25.96 14.66 -10.26
CA ALA A 57 25.21 14.73 -11.51
C ALA A 57 25.19 16.14 -12.13
N GLY A 58 25.63 17.19 -11.41
CA GLY A 58 25.52 18.58 -11.84
C GLY A 58 24.10 19.15 -11.69
N LEU A 59 23.23 18.47 -10.94
CA LEU A 59 21.81 18.79 -10.78
C LEU A 59 21.53 19.64 -9.53
N GLY A 60 22.49 20.46 -9.10
CA GLY A 60 22.39 21.28 -7.89
C GLY A 60 21.20 22.27 -7.88
N MET A 61 20.70 22.64 -9.07
CA MET A 61 19.58 23.58 -9.23
C MET A 61 18.20 22.90 -9.31
N VAL A 62 18.16 21.57 -9.38
CA VAL A 62 16.89 20.81 -9.35
C VAL A 62 16.25 20.98 -7.97
N GLU A 63 14.93 21.13 -7.92
CA GLU A 63 14.19 21.24 -6.67
C GLU A 63 14.03 19.87 -6.01
N VAL A 64 14.22 19.84 -4.71
CA VAL A 64 14.11 18.65 -3.87
C VAL A 64 12.96 18.87 -2.90
N LEU A 65 11.88 18.11 -3.06
CA LEU A 65 10.71 18.14 -2.19
C LEU A 65 10.80 16.95 -1.23
N LEU A 66 11.15 17.20 0.03
CA LEU A 66 11.31 16.17 1.05
C LEU A 66 9.98 15.83 1.73
N GLU A 67 9.76 14.55 1.97
CA GLU A 67 8.60 14.00 2.70
C GLU A 67 7.28 14.44 2.04
N TYR A 68 7.20 14.27 0.73
CA TYR A 68 6.06 14.69 -0.08
C TYR A 68 4.83 13.87 0.30
N SER A 69 3.75 14.54 0.72
CA SER A 69 2.57 13.84 1.22
C SER A 69 1.70 13.45 0.05
N LEU A 70 1.37 12.17 -0.06
CA LEU A 70 0.49 11.72 -1.12
C LEU A 70 -0.95 12.22 -0.84
N PRO A 71 -1.68 12.72 -1.86
CA PRO A 71 -3.00 13.31 -1.63
C PRO A 71 -3.97 12.33 -0.96
N LEU A 72 -4.82 12.79 -0.03
CA LEU A 72 -5.91 12.00 0.56
C LEU A 72 -5.48 10.71 1.30
N ASN A 73 -4.19 10.55 1.62
CA ASN A 73 -3.69 9.46 2.44
C ASN A 73 -2.66 9.98 3.45
N SER A 74 -2.20 9.10 4.35
CA SER A 74 -1.17 9.42 5.35
C SER A 74 0.26 9.07 4.91
N LYS A 75 0.41 8.49 3.72
CA LYS A 75 1.69 8.04 3.14
C LYS A 75 2.46 9.21 2.52
N ARG A 76 3.77 9.03 2.42
CA ARG A 76 4.68 10.04 1.93
C ARG A 76 5.75 9.38 1.07
N ALA A 77 6.09 10.03 -0.04
CA ALA A 77 7.31 9.71 -0.76
C ALA A 77 8.47 10.44 -0.07
N ASP A 78 9.61 9.77 0.09
CA ASP A 78 10.78 10.36 0.76
C ASP A 78 11.22 11.64 0.05
N VAL A 79 11.35 11.58 -1.28
CA VAL A 79 11.74 12.73 -2.09
C VAL A 79 11.00 12.74 -3.42
N ILE A 80 10.57 13.93 -3.86
CA ILE A 80 10.28 14.18 -5.27
C ILE A 80 11.28 15.21 -5.79
N LEU A 81 12.02 14.84 -6.82
CA LEU A 81 12.84 15.76 -7.59
C LEU A 81 11.97 16.41 -8.65
N ALA A 82 11.95 17.73 -8.70
CA ALA A 82 11.21 18.49 -9.70
C ALA A 82 12.17 19.34 -10.53
N GLY A 83 12.09 19.20 -11.85
CA GLY A 83 12.95 19.90 -12.78
C GLY A 83 12.40 19.89 -14.19
N VAL A 84 13.31 19.96 -15.16
CA VAL A 84 12.98 20.05 -16.59
C VAL A 84 13.58 18.87 -17.32
N HIS A 85 12.83 18.23 -18.20
CA HIS A 85 13.32 17.11 -19.00
C HIS A 85 14.39 17.59 -20.01
N PRO A 86 15.55 16.92 -20.11
CA PRO A 86 16.66 17.36 -20.96
C PRO A 86 16.30 17.49 -22.45
N SER A 87 15.48 16.58 -22.98
CA SER A 87 15.17 16.55 -24.42
C SER A 87 13.90 17.30 -24.82
N THR A 88 12.88 17.33 -23.96
CA THR A 88 11.57 17.91 -24.30
C THR A 88 11.42 19.33 -23.78
N GLY A 89 12.18 19.72 -22.75
CA GLY A 89 12.03 21.02 -22.09
C GLY A 89 10.77 21.13 -21.22
N GLU A 90 9.99 20.06 -21.10
CA GLU A 90 8.78 19.98 -20.28
C GLU A 90 9.12 19.72 -18.80
N PRO A 91 8.19 19.98 -17.87
CA PRO A 91 8.34 19.56 -16.47
C PRO A 91 8.64 18.06 -16.37
N SER A 92 9.58 17.70 -15.50
CA SER A 92 10.02 16.32 -15.26
C SER A 92 10.16 16.07 -13.77
N TYR A 93 9.66 14.93 -13.32
CA TYR A 93 9.58 14.56 -11.91
C TYR A 93 10.17 13.18 -11.68
N VAL A 94 10.99 13.03 -10.64
CA VAL A 94 11.52 11.74 -10.21
C VAL A 94 11.14 11.51 -8.75
N VAL A 95 10.29 10.52 -8.49
CA VAL A 95 10.00 10.03 -7.14
C VAL A 95 11.17 9.16 -6.70
N VAL A 96 11.78 9.48 -5.56
CA VAL A 96 12.89 8.73 -5.00
C VAL A 96 12.47 8.15 -3.65
N GLU A 97 12.49 6.82 -3.56
CA GLU A 97 12.38 6.08 -2.32
C GLU A 97 13.79 5.77 -1.80
N LEU A 98 14.10 6.12 -0.56
CA LEU A 98 15.42 5.96 0.04
C LEU A 98 15.40 4.80 1.04
N LYS A 99 16.22 3.77 0.79
CA LYS A 99 16.36 2.65 1.72
C LYS A 99 17.78 2.56 2.25
N GLN A 100 17.86 2.38 3.57
CA GLN A 100 19.11 2.09 4.28
C GLN A 100 19.46 0.60 4.29
N TRP A 101 18.79 -0.23 3.51
CA TRP A 101 18.98 -1.68 3.53
C TRP A 101 20.33 -2.05 2.95
N SER A 102 21.03 -2.96 3.63
CA SER A 102 22.30 -3.52 3.15
C SER A 102 22.11 -4.85 2.43
N ASN A 103 21.14 -5.65 2.88
CA ASN A 103 20.76 -6.93 2.31
C ASN A 103 19.23 -7.04 2.26
N ALA A 104 18.72 -7.66 1.20
CA ALA A 104 17.32 -8.00 1.05
C ALA A 104 17.19 -9.14 0.03
N VAL A 105 16.37 -10.14 0.35
CA VAL A 105 16.12 -11.30 -0.52
C VAL A 105 14.64 -11.37 -0.88
N PRO A 106 14.28 -11.82 -2.10
CA PRO A 106 12.88 -12.07 -2.44
C PRO A 106 12.23 -13.02 -1.44
N GLU A 107 10.93 -12.83 -1.22
CA GLU A 107 10.13 -13.83 -0.54
C GLU A 107 9.93 -15.04 -1.46
N ASP A 108 10.01 -16.26 -0.89
CA ASP A 108 9.91 -17.49 -1.67
C ASP A 108 8.64 -17.55 -2.53
N GLY A 109 8.83 -17.55 -3.85
CA GLY A 109 7.75 -17.59 -4.84
C GLY A 109 6.97 -16.28 -5.00
N GLU A 110 7.39 -15.21 -4.32
CA GLU A 110 6.71 -13.90 -4.30
C GLU A 110 7.70 -12.75 -4.57
N PRO A 111 8.11 -12.51 -5.83
CA PRO A 111 9.13 -11.50 -6.16
C PRO A 111 8.74 -10.06 -5.75
N LEU A 112 7.43 -9.78 -5.67
CA LEU A 112 6.90 -8.48 -5.25
C LEU A 112 7.15 -8.21 -3.76
N LEU A 113 7.42 -9.25 -2.98
CA LEU A 113 7.75 -9.17 -1.57
C LEU A 113 9.22 -9.52 -1.35
N CYS A 114 9.80 -9.00 -0.28
CA CYS A 114 11.17 -9.31 0.11
C CYS A 114 11.31 -9.36 1.64
N ARG A 115 12.31 -10.11 2.10
CA ARG A 115 12.73 -10.15 3.50
C ARG A 115 13.98 -9.31 3.69
N VAL A 116 13.98 -8.56 4.78
CA VAL A 116 15.11 -7.76 5.26
C VAL A 116 15.29 -8.11 6.73
N ASP A 117 16.52 -8.35 7.17
CA ASP A 117 16.81 -8.82 8.54
C ASP A 117 16.23 -7.94 9.64
N ALA A 118 16.03 -6.65 9.36
CA ALA A 118 15.47 -5.68 10.29
C ALA A 118 13.95 -5.84 10.52
N TYR A 119 13.25 -6.60 9.67
CA TYR A 119 11.82 -6.81 9.73
C TYR A 119 11.49 -8.28 9.99
N THR A 120 10.48 -8.53 10.82
CA THR A 120 9.98 -9.87 11.13
C THR A 120 9.09 -10.43 10.01
N GLN A 121 8.38 -9.54 9.31
CA GLN A 121 7.50 -9.89 8.20
C GLN A 121 8.08 -9.46 6.85
N PRO A 122 7.66 -10.11 5.76
CA PRO A 122 7.96 -9.64 4.41
C PRO A 122 7.46 -8.22 4.20
N VAL A 123 8.24 -7.44 3.45
CA VAL A 123 7.90 -6.08 3.04
C VAL A 123 7.86 -6.00 1.53
N LEU A 124 7.27 -4.93 0.99
CA LEU A 124 7.19 -4.73 -0.44
C LEU A 124 8.58 -4.53 -1.04
N ASN A 125 8.83 -5.12 -2.21
CA ASN A 125 10.04 -4.84 -2.98
C ASN A 125 10.11 -3.32 -3.25
N PRO A 126 11.27 -2.66 -3.03
CA PRO A 126 11.40 -1.21 -3.22
C PRO A 126 11.03 -0.73 -4.62
N ILE A 127 11.20 -1.57 -5.65
CA ILE A 127 10.78 -1.26 -7.03
C ILE A 127 9.25 -1.08 -7.08
N GLU A 128 8.49 -2.00 -6.49
CA GLU A 128 7.03 -1.94 -6.43
C GLU A 128 6.55 -0.80 -5.53
N GLN A 129 7.27 -0.52 -4.44
CA GLN A 129 6.91 0.56 -3.54
C GLN A 129 6.95 1.92 -4.25
N VAL A 130 8.06 2.22 -4.94
CA VAL A 130 8.17 3.49 -5.67
C VAL A 130 7.23 3.55 -6.87
N ARG A 131 6.99 2.41 -7.56
CA ARG A 131 5.99 2.32 -8.63
C ARG A 131 4.59 2.67 -8.10
N GLY A 132 4.21 2.11 -6.95
CA GLY A 132 2.95 2.42 -6.30
C GLY A 132 2.79 3.92 -6.01
N TYR A 133 3.85 4.59 -5.55
CA TYR A 133 3.82 6.05 -5.34
C TYR A 133 3.64 6.82 -6.64
N CYS A 134 4.31 6.40 -7.72
CA CYS A 134 4.12 7.00 -9.04
C CYS A 134 2.67 6.85 -9.54
N ASP A 135 2.13 5.62 -9.51
CA ASP A 135 0.77 5.34 -9.98
C ASP A 135 -0.29 6.07 -9.15
N TYR A 136 -0.05 6.21 -7.84
CA TYR A 136 -0.89 7.00 -6.96
C TYR A 136 -0.87 8.49 -7.33
N LEU A 137 0.32 9.06 -7.51
CA LEU A 137 0.45 10.48 -7.88
C LEU A 137 -0.19 10.78 -9.23
N ILE A 138 -0.01 9.93 -10.24
CA ILE A 138 -0.67 10.06 -11.54
C ILE A 138 -2.20 10.02 -11.40
N SER A 139 -2.71 9.14 -10.52
CA SER A 139 -4.15 8.99 -10.33
C SER A 139 -4.81 10.17 -9.60
N PHE A 140 -4.07 10.88 -8.74
CA PHE A 140 -4.63 11.87 -7.83
C PHE A 140 -4.14 13.31 -8.04
N ASN A 141 -3.04 13.53 -8.75
CA ASN A 141 -2.55 14.87 -9.06
C ASN A 141 -2.92 15.24 -10.51
N GLY A 142 -3.79 16.24 -10.69
CA GLY A 142 -4.27 16.64 -12.01
C GLY A 142 -3.17 17.07 -12.99
N ALA A 143 -2.03 17.59 -12.52
CA ALA A 143 -0.91 17.96 -13.38
C ALA A 143 -0.19 16.71 -13.95
N LEU A 144 -0.20 15.61 -13.21
CA LEU A 144 0.40 14.34 -13.59
C LEU A 144 -0.59 13.42 -14.32
N ALA A 145 -1.88 13.48 -13.97
CA ALA A 145 -2.94 12.70 -14.62
C ALA A 145 -3.03 12.98 -16.13
N ALA A 146 -2.79 14.24 -16.53
CA ALA A 146 -2.78 14.66 -17.93
C ALA A 146 -1.48 14.30 -18.67
N HIS A 147 -0.40 14.06 -17.93
CA HIS A 147 0.96 13.88 -18.44
C HIS A 147 1.74 12.82 -17.64
N PRO A 148 1.26 11.56 -17.62
CA PRO A 148 1.86 10.50 -16.81
C PRO A 148 3.32 10.22 -17.15
N GLU A 149 3.73 10.48 -18.39
CA GLU A 149 5.10 10.34 -18.88
C GLU A 149 6.12 11.29 -18.22
N ARG A 150 5.65 12.35 -17.57
CA ARG A 150 6.51 13.30 -16.85
C ARG A 150 7.00 12.77 -15.50
N LEU A 151 6.47 11.65 -15.03
CA LEU A 151 6.81 11.06 -13.74
C LEU A 151 7.61 9.78 -13.93
N SER A 152 8.76 9.70 -13.26
CA SER A 152 9.56 8.49 -13.14
C SER A 152 9.78 8.14 -11.67
N GLY A 153 10.10 6.89 -11.37
CA GLY A 153 10.25 6.40 -9.99
C GLY A 153 11.51 5.57 -9.81
N VAL A 154 12.18 5.75 -8.68
CA VAL A 154 13.43 5.08 -8.36
C VAL A 154 13.55 4.78 -6.86
N ALA A 155 13.97 3.56 -6.55
CA ALA A 155 14.43 3.18 -5.23
C ALA A 155 15.97 3.24 -5.19
N PHE A 156 16.52 3.92 -4.18
CA PHE A 156 17.96 4.02 -3.97
C PHE A 156 18.36 3.39 -2.64
N LEU A 157 18.99 2.22 -2.73
CA LEU A 157 19.49 1.44 -1.59
C LEU A 157 20.94 1.83 -1.33
N HIS A 158 21.12 2.90 -0.56
CA HIS A 158 22.40 3.59 -0.45
C HIS A 158 23.40 2.92 0.53
N ASN A 159 23.00 1.83 1.18
CA ASN A 159 23.88 0.99 2.00
C ASN A 159 24.12 -0.41 1.38
N ALA A 160 23.41 -0.74 0.29
CA ALA A 160 23.46 -2.06 -0.32
C ALA A 160 24.68 -2.25 -1.24
N THR A 161 25.15 -3.49 -1.27
CA THR A 161 26.03 -4.00 -2.33
C THR A 161 25.20 -4.82 -3.31
N GLU A 162 25.69 -5.04 -4.53
CA GLU A 162 24.99 -5.85 -5.54
C GLU A 162 24.67 -7.26 -5.06
N PHE A 163 25.63 -7.89 -4.38
CA PHE A 163 25.45 -9.24 -3.86
C PHE A 163 24.32 -9.31 -2.83
N GLY A 164 24.18 -8.27 -1.99
CA GLY A 164 23.17 -8.24 -0.93
C GLY A 164 21.74 -8.07 -1.42
N VAL A 165 21.52 -7.65 -2.67
CA VAL A 165 20.18 -7.31 -3.19
C VAL A 165 19.89 -7.86 -4.59
N GLN A 166 20.71 -8.78 -5.09
CA GLN A 166 20.61 -9.29 -6.46
C GLN A 166 19.21 -9.85 -6.78
N GLY A 167 18.58 -10.54 -5.83
CA GLY A 167 17.24 -11.10 -6.04
C GLY A 167 16.14 -10.05 -6.19
N LEU A 168 16.34 -8.81 -5.69
CA LEU A 168 15.33 -7.76 -5.83
C LEU A 168 15.05 -7.39 -7.30
N TYR A 169 16.01 -7.64 -8.19
CA TYR A 169 15.88 -7.37 -9.63
C TYR A 169 15.00 -8.40 -10.37
N GLU A 170 14.46 -9.42 -9.70
CA GLU A 170 13.45 -10.33 -10.28
C GLU A 170 12.14 -9.62 -10.63
N VAL A 171 11.87 -8.49 -9.98
CA VAL A 171 10.76 -7.61 -10.32
C VAL A 171 11.08 -6.84 -11.59
N GLU A 172 10.12 -6.81 -12.52
CA GLU A 172 10.24 -6.02 -13.76
C GLU A 172 10.49 -4.55 -13.45
N GLN A 173 11.43 -3.93 -14.16
CA GLN A 173 11.75 -2.52 -14.03
C GLN A 173 11.28 -1.74 -15.25
N ASP A 174 10.71 -0.57 -15.00
CA ASP A 174 10.17 0.32 -16.01
C ASP A 174 10.50 1.77 -15.67
N GLU A 175 9.79 2.74 -16.24
CA GLU A 175 10.03 4.16 -15.93
C GLU A 175 9.56 4.55 -14.53
N ARG A 176 8.62 3.80 -13.94
CA ARG A 176 8.02 4.11 -12.63
C ARG A 176 8.63 3.30 -11.49
N GLY A 177 9.31 2.20 -11.79
CA GLY A 177 10.02 1.40 -10.80
C GLY A 177 11.41 1.01 -11.31
N ARG A 178 12.44 1.68 -10.80
CA ARG A 178 13.85 1.29 -10.98
C ARG A 178 14.58 1.15 -9.66
N LEU A 179 15.62 0.33 -9.62
CA LEU A 179 16.45 0.11 -8.44
C LEU A 179 17.90 0.50 -8.71
N PHE A 180 18.50 1.28 -7.82
CA PHE A 180 19.94 1.53 -7.80
C PHE A 180 20.52 1.32 -6.41
N THR A 181 21.78 0.92 -6.37
CA THR A 181 22.57 0.74 -5.14
C THR A 181 23.69 1.77 -5.06
N ALA A 182 24.32 1.91 -3.90
CA ALA A 182 25.53 2.71 -3.77
C ALA A 182 26.69 2.18 -4.65
N ALA A 183 26.76 0.86 -4.88
CA ALA A 183 27.76 0.26 -5.76
C ALA A 183 27.58 0.67 -7.23
N ARG A 184 26.34 0.92 -7.68
CA ARG A 184 25.99 1.41 -9.02
C ARG A 184 25.65 2.90 -9.07
N ARG A 185 26.25 3.69 -8.18
CA ARG A 185 26.02 5.14 -8.12
C ARG A 185 26.27 5.86 -9.46
N GLY A 186 27.22 5.38 -10.27
CA GLY A 186 27.48 5.93 -11.60
C GLY A 186 26.28 5.79 -12.55
N GLU A 187 25.62 4.63 -12.56
CA GLU A 187 24.40 4.39 -13.34
C GLU A 187 23.24 5.25 -12.83
N PHE A 188 23.12 5.42 -11.50
CA PHE A 188 22.11 6.30 -10.92
C PHE A 188 22.29 7.75 -11.36
N ILE A 189 23.52 8.27 -11.35
CA ILE A 189 23.84 9.62 -11.84
C ILE A 189 23.47 9.78 -13.32
N GLN A 190 23.81 8.79 -14.15
CA GLN A 190 23.45 8.82 -15.58
C GLN A 190 21.94 8.81 -15.78
N TYR A 191 21.23 7.99 -15.01
CA TYR A 191 19.77 7.97 -15.02
C TYR A 191 19.17 9.32 -14.64
N LEU A 192 19.61 9.94 -13.55
CA LEU A 192 19.13 11.27 -13.14
C LEU A 192 19.38 12.32 -14.24
N ARG A 193 20.56 12.32 -14.88
CA ARG A 193 20.87 13.21 -16.01
C ARG A 193 20.00 12.95 -17.25
N SER A 194 19.52 11.72 -17.44
CA SER A 194 18.58 11.42 -18.51
C SER A 194 17.18 12.00 -18.26
N LYS A 195 16.82 12.25 -17.00
CA LYS A 195 15.49 12.73 -16.59
C LYS A 195 15.44 14.22 -16.29
N LEU A 196 16.55 14.81 -15.86
CA LEU A 196 16.59 16.16 -15.32
C LEU A 196 17.75 16.97 -15.92
N LYS A 197 17.43 18.19 -16.35
CA LYS A 197 18.38 19.18 -16.86
C LYS A 197 18.98 19.99 -15.69
N PRO A 198 20.26 20.44 -15.76
CA PRO A 198 20.90 21.25 -14.72
C PRO A 198 20.44 22.72 -14.75
N VAL A 199 19.15 22.94 -14.53
CA VAL A 199 18.50 24.26 -14.47
C VAL A 199 17.55 24.33 -13.28
N PRO A 200 17.16 25.53 -12.81
CA PRO A 200 16.20 25.67 -11.72
C PRO A 200 14.90 24.88 -11.95
N GLY A 201 14.49 24.09 -10.95
CA GLY A 201 13.25 23.31 -10.99
C GLY A 201 12.03 23.96 -10.33
N ALA A 202 12.17 25.19 -9.84
CA ALA A 202 11.17 25.87 -9.00
C ALA A 202 9.78 25.93 -9.66
N GLU A 203 9.71 26.24 -10.95
CA GLU A 203 8.44 26.30 -11.67
C GLU A 203 7.76 24.93 -11.78
N ALA A 204 8.52 23.86 -12.06
CA ALA A 204 7.98 22.50 -12.09
C ALA A 204 7.47 22.09 -10.70
N ALA A 205 8.20 22.41 -9.64
CA ALA A 205 7.75 22.16 -8.27
C ALA A 205 6.45 22.92 -7.94
N ASP A 206 6.33 24.18 -8.36
CA ASP A 206 5.11 24.98 -8.18
C ASP A 206 3.92 24.36 -8.94
N GLN A 207 4.12 23.92 -10.18
CA GLN A 207 3.10 23.25 -10.98
C GLN A 207 2.62 21.94 -10.33
N LEU A 208 3.54 21.13 -9.80
CA LEU A 208 3.21 19.89 -9.09
C LEU A 208 2.36 20.17 -7.85
N LEU A 209 2.75 21.17 -7.05
CA LEU A 209 2.06 21.54 -5.81
C LEU A 209 0.70 22.22 -6.06
N ALA A 210 0.58 22.98 -7.16
CA ALA A 210 -0.66 23.59 -7.60
C ALA A 210 -1.61 22.59 -8.29
N GLY A 211 -1.14 21.38 -8.59
CA GLY A 211 -1.91 20.31 -9.18
C GLY A 211 -3.18 20.06 -8.39
N LYS A 212 -4.35 20.28 -9.03
CA LYS A 212 -5.64 20.02 -8.39
C LYS A 212 -5.69 18.55 -8.00
N VAL A 213 -5.89 18.30 -6.71
CA VAL A 213 -6.19 16.95 -6.24
C VAL A 213 -7.50 16.54 -6.92
N ALA A 214 -7.45 15.48 -7.73
CA ALA A 214 -8.65 14.95 -8.35
C ALA A 214 -9.68 14.66 -7.24
N PRO A 215 -10.97 14.99 -7.43
CA PRO A 215 -11.98 14.66 -6.43
C PRO A 215 -11.84 13.19 -6.11
N SER A 216 -11.80 12.84 -4.81
CA SER A 216 -11.82 11.45 -4.40
C SER A 216 -13.01 10.82 -5.12
N LYS A 217 -12.73 9.96 -6.11
CA LYS A 217 -13.79 9.20 -6.74
C LYS A 217 -14.48 8.52 -5.55
N GLN A 218 -15.75 8.86 -5.29
CA GLN A 218 -16.41 8.43 -4.05
C GLN A 218 -16.19 6.92 -3.93
N LEU A 219 -15.60 6.46 -2.82
CA LEU A 219 -15.13 5.08 -2.64
C LEU A 219 -16.12 4.06 -3.20
N MET A 220 -17.41 4.31 -3.03
CA MET A 220 -18.51 3.49 -3.53
C MET A 220 -18.59 3.41 -5.07
N ALA A 221 -18.47 4.53 -5.79
CA ALA A 221 -18.48 4.55 -7.25
C ALA A 221 -17.26 3.81 -7.83
N VAL A 222 -16.10 3.98 -7.21
CA VAL A 222 -14.88 3.25 -7.57
C VAL A 222 -15.00 1.78 -7.29
N ALA A 223 -15.55 1.41 -6.12
CA ALA A 223 -15.68 0.02 -5.71
C ALA A 223 -16.55 -0.79 -6.68
N ALA A 224 -17.49 -0.15 -7.36
CA ALA A 224 -18.28 -0.78 -8.41
C ALA A 224 -17.47 -1.12 -9.67
N GLU A 225 -16.58 -0.23 -10.08
CA GLU A 225 -15.66 -0.44 -11.22
C GLU A 225 -14.54 -1.41 -10.83
N GLU A 226 -13.98 -1.27 -9.62
CA GLU A 226 -12.98 -2.14 -9.00
C GLU A 226 -13.44 -3.60 -9.02
N VAL A 227 -14.68 -3.87 -8.60
CA VAL A 227 -15.18 -5.24 -8.52
C VAL A 227 -15.54 -5.80 -9.90
N ARG A 228 -16.00 -4.96 -10.84
CA ARG A 228 -16.64 -5.44 -12.08
C ARG A 228 -15.78 -5.37 -13.33
N GLU A 229 -14.95 -4.35 -13.46
CA GLU A 229 -14.44 -3.90 -14.77
C GLU A 229 -12.94 -3.83 -14.79
N ARG A 230 -12.31 -3.13 -13.84
CA ARG A 230 -10.86 -2.94 -13.79
C ARG A 230 -10.43 -2.46 -12.43
N GLU A 231 -9.16 -2.68 -12.12
CA GLU A 231 -8.50 -2.11 -10.95
C GLU A 231 -8.54 -0.58 -11.00
N GLN A 232 -8.83 0.02 -9.86
CA GLN A 232 -8.98 1.46 -9.66
C GLN A 232 -8.29 1.92 -8.39
N PHE A 233 -8.18 1.05 -7.39
CA PHE A 233 -7.45 1.33 -6.17
C PHE A 233 -5.96 1.04 -6.36
N VAL A 234 -5.13 2.06 -6.14
CA VAL A 234 -3.69 1.88 -5.99
C VAL A 234 -3.44 1.55 -4.52
N LEU A 235 -3.17 0.27 -4.23
CA LEU A 235 -2.78 -0.19 -2.90
C LEU A 235 -1.33 0.21 -2.62
N LEU A 236 -1.09 0.82 -1.47
CA LEU A 236 0.25 1.30 -1.09
C LEU A 236 0.81 0.53 0.10
N ASP A 237 2.12 0.31 0.08
CA ASP A 237 2.92 -0.23 1.18
C ASP A 237 2.28 -1.49 1.80
N GLU A 238 1.93 -1.45 3.10
CA GLU A 238 1.39 -2.59 3.84
C GLU A 238 0.04 -3.06 3.29
N GLN A 239 -0.72 -2.18 2.60
CA GLN A 239 -1.94 -2.60 1.91
C GLN A 239 -1.63 -3.54 0.76
N ARG A 240 -0.57 -3.25 -0.01
CA ARG A 240 -0.13 -4.11 -1.11
C ARG A 240 0.49 -5.40 -0.57
N VAL A 241 1.27 -5.33 0.51
CA VAL A 241 1.80 -6.53 1.19
C VAL A 241 0.68 -7.45 1.64
N ALA A 242 -0.33 -6.93 2.34
CA ALA A 242 -1.46 -7.73 2.80
C ALA A 242 -2.24 -8.37 1.64
N TYR A 243 -2.42 -7.63 0.54
CA TYR A 243 -3.04 -8.13 -0.68
C TYR A 243 -2.25 -9.31 -1.28
N GLU A 244 -0.93 -9.18 -1.44
CA GLU A 244 -0.09 -10.25 -2.00
C GLU A 244 -0.04 -11.49 -1.10
N LEU A 245 0.03 -11.30 0.22
CA LEU A 245 -0.01 -12.42 1.17
C LEU A 245 -1.32 -13.21 1.10
N VAL A 246 -2.46 -12.54 0.89
CA VAL A 246 -3.73 -13.23 0.67
C VAL A 246 -3.70 -14.00 -0.65
N LEU A 247 -3.22 -13.41 -1.75
CA LEU A 247 -3.15 -14.12 -3.03
C LEU A 247 -2.21 -15.33 -2.97
N ARG A 248 -1.10 -15.23 -2.23
CA ARG A 248 -0.22 -16.36 -1.94
C ARG A 248 -0.97 -17.48 -1.20
N ALA A 249 -1.69 -17.14 -0.12
CA ALA A 249 -2.46 -18.12 0.65
C ALA A 249 -3.49 -18.84 -0.23
N VAL A 250 -4.16 -18.10 -1.13
CA VAL A 250 -5.09 -18.68 -2.11
C VAL A 250 -4.39 -19.68 -3.03
N ARG A 251 -3.21 -19.34 -3.59
CA ARG A 251 -2.43 -20.26 -4.42
C ARG A 251 -2.01 -21.51 -3.65
N GLN A 252 -1.54 -21.35 -2.41
CA GLN A 252 -1.10 -22.47 -1.58
C GLN A 252 -2.25 -23.42 -1.21
N ALA A 253 -3.41 -22.89 -0.84
CA ALA A 253 -4.62 -23.67 -0.55
C ALA A 253 -5.27 -24.33 -1.79
N GLN A 254 -4.89 -23.91 -3.00
CA GLN A 254 -5.27 -24.59 -4.25
C GLN A 254 -4.32 -25.75 -4.59
N GLN A 255 -3.03 -25.59 -4.29
CA GLN A 255 -1.99 -26.61 -4.57
C GLN A 255 -1.92 -27.70 -3.50
N SER A 256 -2.39 -27.40 -2.29
CA SER A 256 -2.46 -28.32 -1.16
C SER A 256 -3.89 -28.34 -0.63
N ASP A 257 -4.41 -29.51 -0.22
CA ASP A 257 -5.74 -29.60 0.42
C ASP A 257 -5.69 -29.13 1.89
N HIS A 258 -5.08 -27.96 2.10
CA HIS A 258 -4.88 -27.35 3.40
C HIS A 258 -5.71 -26.05 3.51
N LYS A 259 -6.17 -25.75 4.73
CA LYS A 259 -6.89 -24.52 5.06
C LYS A 259 -5.90 -23.49 5.58
N GLU A 260 -5.96 -22.28 5.03
CA GLU A 260 -5.11 -21.17 5.46
C GLU A 260 -5.98 -20.01 5.96
N VAL A 261 -5.82 -19.62 7.22
CA VAL A 261 -6.59 -18.52 7.81
C VAL A 261 -5.70 -17.28 7.87
N VAL A 262 -6.12 -16.22 7.19
CA VAL A 262 -5.38 -14.95 7.13
C VAL A 262 -6.08 -13.90 7.98
N VAL A 263 -5.31 -13.20 8.80
CA VAL A 263 -5.81 -12.11 9.66
C VAL A 263 -5.05 -10.83 9.34
N ILE A 264 -5.80 -9.80 8.94
CA ILE A 264 -5.29 -8.46 8.60
C ILE A 264 -5.78 -7.49 9.67
N THR A 265 -4.85 -6.89 10.40
CA THR A 265 -5.15 -5.92 11.45
C THR A 265 -4.72 -4.51 11.05
N GLY A 266 -5.48 -3.51 11.50
CA GLY A 266 -5.13 -2.11 11.28
C GLY A 266 -6.14 -1.19 11.93
N GLY A 267 -5.71 -0.01 12.36
CA GLY A 267 -6.60 0.99 12.95
C GLY A 267 -7.58 1.62 11.95
N PRO A 268 -8.42 2.56 12.42
CA PRO A 268 -9.38 3.26 11.56
C PRO A 268 -8.67 4.02 10.43
N GLY A 269 -9.26 4.01 9.23
CA GLY A 269 -8.71 4.76 8.07
C GLY A 269 -7.47 4.14 7.41
N THR A 270 -7.02 2.96 7.84
CA THR A 270 -5.87 2.24 7.23
C THR A 270 -6.17 1.60 5.87
N GLY A 271 -7.41 1.68 5.39
CA GLY A 271 -7.81 1.17 4.08
C GLY A 271 -8.14 -0.32 4.01
N LYS A 272 -8.50 -0.97 5.14
CA LYS A 272 -8.93 -2.38 5.19
C LYS A 272 -10.01 -2.71 4.14
N SER A 273 -11.08 -1.92 4.05
CA SER A 273 -12.13 -2.14 3.06
C SER A 273 -11.63 -1.95 1.61
N VAL A 274 -10.60 -1.13 1.37
CA VAL A 274 -9.98 -1.00 0.04
C VAL A 274 -9.26 -2.29 -0.33
N ILE A 275 -8.53 -2.89 0.60
CA ILE A 275 -7.89 -4.22 0.43
C ILE A 275 -8.97 -5.27 0.13
N ALA A 276 -10.03 -5.33 0.94
CA ALA A 276 -11.12 -6.29 0.79
C ALA A 276 -11.81 -6.20 -0.59
N LEU A 277 -12.06 -4.98 -1.07
CA LEU A 277 -12.69 -4.76 -2.37
C LEU A 277 -11.76 -5.05 -3.55
N SER A 278 -10.47 -4.72 -3.41
CA SER A 278 -9.46 -5.04 -4.43
C SER A 278 -9.28 -6.55 -4.56
N LEU A 279 -9.17 -7.27 -3.43
CA LEU A 279 -9.13 -8.73 -3.39
C LEU A 279 -10.39 -9.34 -4.03
N LEU A 280 -11.58 -8.87 -3.65
CA LEU A 280 -12.83 -9.39 -4.19
C LEU A 280 -12.91 -9.21 -5.71
N GLY A 281 -12.54 -8.02 -6.21
CA GLY A 281 -12.57 -7.71 -7.64
C GLY A 281 -11.58 -8.55 -8.44
N ASP A 282 -10.35 -8.69 -7.96
CA ASP A 282 -9.32 -9.49 -8.63
C ASP A 282 -9.69 -10.99 -8.65
N LEU A 283 -10.07 -11.55 -7.50
CA LEU A 283 -10.50 -12.95 -7.41
C LEU A 283 -11.71 -13.23 -8.29
N TYR A 284 -12.70 -12.32 -8.31
CA TYR A 284 -13.87 -12.43 -9.19
C TYR A 284 -13.48 -12.47 -10.67
N ARG A 285 -12.57 -11.57 -11.11
CA ARG A 285 -12.09 -11.55 -12.50
C ARG A 285 -11.28 -12.79 -12.87
N ARG A 286 -10.57 -13.38 -11.92
CA ARG A 286 -9.84 -14.65 -12.10
C ARG A 286 -10.74 -15.89 -12.05
N GLY A 287 -12.05 -15.72 -11.80
CA GLY A 287 -12.99 -16.83 -11.68
C GLY A 287 -12.82 -17.65 -10.39
N VAL A 288 -12.14 -17.11 -9.38
CA VAL A 288 -12.00 -17.74 -8.05
C VAL A 288 -13.28 -17.51 -7.25
N THR A 289 -13.77 -18.55 -6.55
CA THR A 289 -15.03 -18.48 -5.80
C THR A 289 -14.82 -17.71 -4.50
N ALA A 290 -14.97 -16.38 -4.57
CA ALA A 290 -14.79 -15.46 -3.46
C ALA A 290 -16.08 -14.74 -3.08
N LEU A 291 -16.34 -14.61 -1.77
CA LEU A 291 -17.42 -13.80 -1.24
C LEU A 291 -16.90 -12.79 -0.21
N HIS A 292 -17.57 -11.64 -0.13
CA HIS A 292 -17.35 -10.65 0.91
C HIS A 292 -18.48 -10.73 1.95
N ALA A 293 -18.13 -10.88 3.22
CA ALA A 293 -19.05 -10.94 4.34
C ALA A 293 -18.78 -9.84 5.35
N THR A 294 -19.84 -9.28 5.96
CA THR A 294 -19.70 -8.31 7.05
C THR A 294 -20.89 -8.39 8.03
N GLY A 295 -20.71 -7.90 9.25
CA GLY A 295 -21.80 -7.65 10.21
C GLY A 295 -22.57 -6.35 9.95
N SER A 296 -22.18 -5.56 8.95
CA SER A 296 -22.73 -4.23 8.68
C SER A 296 -23.82 -4.20 7.61
N SER A 297 -25.06 -3.86 8.00
CA SER A 297 -26.18 -3.68 7.07
C SER A 297 -26.02 -2.47 6.16
N SER A 298 -25.47 -1.35 6.67
CA SER A 298 -25.29 -0.11 5.90
C SER A 298 -24.23 -0.27 4.81
N PHE A 299 -23.08 -0.87 5.14
CA PHE A 299 -22.01 -1.13 4.17
C PHE A 299 -22.48 -2.10 3.09
N THR A 300 -23.05 -3.24 3.48
CA THR A 300 -23.55 -4.27 2.54
C THR A 300 -24.62 -3.73 1.61
N THR A 301 -25.58 -2.97 2.13
CA THR A 301 -26.67 -2.41 1.32
C THR A 301 -26.14 -1.39 0.32
N THR A 302 -25.17 -0.56 0.74
CA THR A 302 -24.53 0.42 -0.15
C THR A 302 -23.73 -0.28 -1.25
N MET A 303 -22.90 -1.26 -0.91
CA MET A 303 -22.12 -2.02 -1.88
C MET A 303 -22.99 -2.79 -2.88
N ARG A 304 -24.06 -3.46 -2.42
CA ARG A 304 -25.03 -4.11 -3.31
C ARG A 304 -25.72 -3.11 -4.24
N ARG A 305 -26.03 -1.91 -3.75
CA ARG A 305 -26.68 -0.86 -4.54
C ARG A 305 -25.73 -0.27 -5.58
N VAL A 306 -24.48 -0.01 -5.21
CA VAL A 306 -23.52 0.72 -6.06
C VAL A 306 -22.73 -0.22 -6.96
N ALA A 307 -22.14 -1.30 -6.43
CA ALA A 307 -21.43 -2.30 -7.23
C ALA A 307 -22.37 -3.23 -7.99
N GLY A 308 -23.51 -3.57 -7.39
CA GLY A 308 -24.49 -4.49 -7.97
C GLY A 308 -25.55 -3.85 -8.86
N ALA A 309 -25.45 -2.56 -9.19
CA ALA A 309 -26.41 -1.90 -10.05
C ALA A 309 -26.54 -2.66 -11.39
N ARG A 310 -27.70 -3.30 -11.60
CA ARG A 310 -28.08 -4.09 -12.80
C ARG A 310 -27.36 -5.43 -13.01
N LYS A 311 -26.53 -5.92 -12.09
CA LYS A 311 -25.91 -7.26 -12.16
C LYS A 311 -26.16 -8.05 -10.88
N ARG A 312 -27.14 -8.96 -10.89
CA ARG A 312 -27.50 -9.81 -9.74
C ARG A 312 -26.29 -10.60 -9.20
N GLN A 313 -25.44 -11.12 -10.10
CA GLN A 313 -24.24 -11.87 -9.74
C GLN A 313 -23.30 -11.07 -8.82
N VAL A 314 -23.14 -9.75 -9.06
CA VAL A 314 -22.28 -8.87 -8.24
C VAL A 314 -22.93 -8.56 -6.90
N GLN A 315 -24.27 -8.44 -6.85
CA GLN A 315 -24.99 -8.29 -5.57
C GLN A 315 -24.82 -9.52 -4.67
N GLU A 316 -24.71 -10.70 -5.28
CA GLU A 316 -24.57 -11.98 -4.59
C GLU A 316 -23.18 -12.19 -3.99
N LEU A 317 -22.16 -11.44 -4.44
CA LEU A 317 -20.82 -11.44 -3.84
C LEU A 317 -20.81 -10.92 -2.40
N PHE A 318 -21.76 -10.06 -2.03
CA PHE A 318 -21.84 -9.46 -0.70
C PHE A 318 -22.85 -10.21 0.17
N LYS A 319 -22.42 -10.77 1.30
CA LYS A 319 -23.22 -11.53 2.26
C LYS A 319 -23.09 -10.97 3.69
N TYR A 320 -23.95 -11.46 4.58
CA TYR A 320 -23.84 -11.22 6.02
C TYR A 320 -23.21 -12.43 6.70
N PHE A 321 -22.54 -12.25 7.85
CA PHE A 321 -21.91 -13.37 8.58
C PHE A 321 -22.88 -14.53 8.89
N ASN A 322 -24.12 -14.21 9.27
CA ASN A 322 -25.15 -15.22 9.53
C ASN A 322 -25.66 -15.97 8.29
N SER A 323 -25.18 -15.63 7.09
CA SER A 323 -25.51 -16.38 5.86
C SER A 323 -24.75 -17.71 5.76
N PHE A 324 -23.74 -17.92 6.62
CA PHE A 324 -22.84 -19.07 6.55
C PHE A 324 -23.11 -20.16 7.59
N MET A 325 -24.21 -20.05 8.36
CA MET A 325 -24.60 -21.05 9.38
C MET A 325 -24.71 -22.48 8.84
N THR A 326 -25.14 -22.61 7.58
CA THR A 326 -25.31 -23.90 6.90
C THR A 326 -24.39 -24.02 5.70
N ALA A 327 -23.28 -23.27 5.68
CA ALA A 327 -22.31 -23.36 4.60
C ALA A 327 -21.64 -24.75 4.60
N GLU A 328 -21.41 -25.29 3.43
CA GLU A 328 -20.60 -26.49 3.27
C GLU A 328 -19.14 -26.19 3.63
N ARG A 329 -18.47 -27.15 4.28
CA ARG A 329 -17.07 -27.01 4.65
C ARG A 329 -16.23 -26.84 3.39
N ASN A 330 -15.44 -25.78 3.32
CA ASN A 330 -14.63 -25.39 2.16
C ASN A 330 -15.44 -25.21 0.87
N GLY A 331 -16.73 -24.85 0.97
CA GLY A 331 -17.59 -24.61 -0.20
C GLY A 331 -17.21 -23.36 -1.01
N LEU A 332 -16.34 -22.51 -0.46
CA LEU A 332 -15.75 -21.35 -1.14
C LEU A 332 -14.22 -21.50 -1.19
N ASP A 333 -13.62 -20.92 -2.22
CA ASP A 333 -12.16 -20.76 -2.25
C ASP A 333 -11.74 -19.70 -1.22
N VAL A 334 -12.43 -18.56 -1.21
CA VAL A 334 -12.08 -17.41 -0.35
C VAL A 334 -13.33 -16.82 0.31
N LEU A 335 -13.24 -16.50 1.60
CA LEU A 335 -14.25 -15.71 2.31
C LEU A 335 -13.59 -14.51 2.96
N ILE A 336 -13.90 -13.32 2.45
CA ILE A 336 -13.37 -12.04 2.94
C ILE A 336 -14.34 -11.49 3.99
N CYS A 337 -13.97 -11.59 5.26
CA CYS A 337 -14.73 -11.10 6.41
C CYS A 337 -14.27 -9.67 6.78
N ASP A 338 -14.96 -8.65 6.28
CA ASP A 338 -14.71 -7.25 6.61
C ASP A 338 -15.46 -6.82 7.89
N GLU A 339 -14.86 -5.91 8.66
CA GLU A 339 -15.26 -5.55 10.01
C GLU A 339 -15.40 -6.79 10.93
N ALA A 340 -14.40 -7.67 10.89
CA ALA A 340 -14.42 -8.95 11.61
C ALA A 340 -14.52 -8.81 13.14
N HIS A 341 -14.19 -7.65 13.72
CA HIS A 341 -14.49 -7.34 15.12
C HIS A 341 -15.99 -7.38 15.45
N ARG A 342 -16.87 -7.35 14.44
CA ARG A 342 -18.34 -7.46 14.59
C ARG A 342 -18.86 -8.90 14.56
N ILE A 343 -17.97 -9.88 14.50
CA ILE A 343 -18.33 -11.30 14.63
C ILE A 343 -18.92 -11.53 16.02
N ARG A 344 -20.02 -12.28 16.07
CA ARG A 344 -20.77 -12.58 17.29
C ARG A 344 -20.35 -13.91 17.90
N GLU A 345 -20.74 -14.12 19.15
CA GLU A 345 -20.58 -15.43 19.79
C GLU A 345 -21.34 -16.51 19.00
N THR A 346 -22.59 -16.24 18.60
CA THR A 346 -23.38 -17.16 17.76
C THR A 346 -24.10 -16.43 16.62
N SER A 347 -24.31 -17.13 15.50
CA SER A 347 -25.10 -16.61 14.38
C SER A 347 -26.61 -16.71 14.60
N ALA A 348 -27.05 -17.56 15.54
CA ALA A 348 -28.45 -17.79 15.82
C ALA A 348 -29.10 -16.57 16.49
N ASN A 349 -30.32 -16.24 16.06
CA ASN A 349 -31.15 -15.24 16.71
C ASN A 349 -32.53 -15.83 17.05
N ARG A 350 -33.39 -15.03 17.69
CA ARG A 350 -34.74 -15.47 18.11
C ARG A 350 -35.64 -15.96 16.96
N TYR A 351 -35.32 -15.59 15.72
CA TYR A 351 -36.03 -15.99 14.51
C TYR A 351 -35.36 -17.15 13.75
N THR A 352 -34.16 -17.59 14.16
CA THR A 352 -33.48 -18.74 13.55
C THR A 352 -34.21 -20.03 13.91
N ARG A 353 -34.61 -20.80 12.88
CA ARG A 353 -35.29 -22.10 13.03
C ARG A 353 -34.41 -23.08 13.81
N ALA A 354 -35.00 -23.92 14.64
CA ALA A 354 -34.27 -24.87 15.48
C ALA A 354 -33.32 -25.77 14.66
N ALA A 355 -33.76 -26.25 13.49
CA ALA A 355 -32.97 -27.08 12.58
C ALA A 355 -31.73 -26.39 11.98
N GLN A 356 -31.66 -25.06 12.05
CA GLN A 356 -30.51 -24.27 11.55
C GLN A 356 -29.60 -23.80 12.68
N ARG A 357 -29.92 -24.10 13.94
CA ARG A 357 -29.07 -23.75 15.09
C ARG A 357 -27.98 -24.80 15.22
N THR A 358 -26.77 -24.44 14.78
CA THR A 358 -25.58 -25.30 14.83
C THR A 358 -25.01 -25.44 16.24
N GLY A 359 -25.22 -24.42 17.09
CA GLY A 359 -24.54 -24.30 18.39
C GLY A 359 -23.05 -23.94 18.28
N LYS A 360 -22.52 -23.80 17.05
CA LYS A 360 -21.13 -23.42 16.79
C LYS A 360 -20.92 -21.92 17.00
N PRO A 361 -19.72 -21.50 17.42
CA PRO A 361 -19.33 -20.10 17.36
C PRO A 361 -19.40 -19.56 15.92
N GLN A 362 -19.86 -18.32 15.72
CA GLN A 362 -19.95 -17.74 14.36
C GLN A 362 -18.59 -17.70 13.65
N ILE A 363 -17.50 -17.54 14.39
CA ILE A 363 -16.16 -17.57 13.81
C ILE A 363 -15.83 -18.94 13.19
N GLU A 364 -16.24 -20.03 13.82
CA GLU A 364 -16.03 -21.38 13.28
C GLU A 364 -16.87 -21.62 12.04
N GLU A 365 -18.10 -21.09 11.99
CA GLU A 365 -18.94 -21.17 10.78
C GLU A 365 -18.29 -20.45 9.58
N LEU A 366 -17.68 -19.28 9.83
CA LEU A 366 -16.98 -18.51 8.80
C LEU A 366 -15.67 -19.20 8.37
N ILE A 367 -14.92 -19.75 9.33
CA ILE A 367 -13.71 -20.53 9.03
C ILE A 367 -14.08 -21.77 8.22
N ASP A 368 -15.11 -22.51 8.61
CA ASP A 368 -15.55 -23.73 7.92
C ASP A 368 -15.96 -23.44 6.48
N ALA A 369 -16.60 -22.30 6.20
CA ALA A 369 -17.17 -21.99 4.88
C ALA A 369 -16.17 -21.88 3.72
N ALA A 370 -14.88 -21.60 3.97
CA ALA A 370 -13.90 -21.32 2.91
C ALA A 370 -12.53 -21.97 3.11
N ARG A 371 -11.83 -22.29 2.01
CA ARG A 371 -10.43 -22.76 2.06
C ARG A 371 -9.49 -21.69 2.61
N VAL A 372 -9.70 -20.44 2.21
CA VAL A 372 -8.95 -19.27 2.69
C VAL A 372 -9.90 -18.23 3.30
N PRO A 373 -10.23 -18.34 4.60
CA PRO A 373 -10.91 -17.28 5.34
C PRO A 373 -9.95 -16.12 5.62
N VAL A 374 -10.33 -14.91 5.20
CA VAL A 374 -9.57 -13.67 5.40
C VAL A 374 -10.34 -12.75 6.34
N PHE A 375 -9.78 -12.44 7.50
CA PHE A 375 -10.42 -11.59 8.51
C PHE A 375 -9.75 -10.21 8.55
N LEU A 376 -10.51 -9.16 8.25
CA LEU A 376 -10.06 -7.78 8.40
C LEU A 376 -10.67 -7.20 9.68
N LEU A 377 -9.85 -6.93 10.69
CA LEU A 377 -10.32 -6.37 11.96
C LEU A 377 -9.60 -5.09 12.36
N ASP A 378 -10.32 -4.30 13.15
CA ASP A 378 -9.77 -3.17 13.88
C ASP A 378 -9.65 -3.53 15.36
N GLU A 379 -8.42 -3.65 15.86
CA GLU A 379 -8.16 -4.07 17.24
C GLU A 379 -8.68 -3.07 18.29
N HIS A 380 -8.90 -1.81 17.89
CA HIS A 380 -9.28 -0.72 18.80
C HIS A 380 -10.75 -0.31 18.67
N GLN A 381 -11.52 -0.94 17.78
CA GLN A 381 -12.91 -0.57 17.58
C GLN A 381 -13.80 -1.16 18.68
N VAL A 382 -14.61 -0.30 19.30
CA VAL A 382 -15.55 -0.69 20.36
C VAL A 382 -16.59 -1.65 19.80
N VAL A 383 -16.67 -2.83 20.40
CA VAL A 383 -17.63 -3.87 20.04
C VAL A 383 -18.94 -3.72 20.82
N ARG A 384 -20.05 -4.11 20.19
CA ARG A 384 -21.38 -4.11 20.80
C ARG A 384 -21.56 -5.33 21.71
N PRO A 385 -22.49 -5.30 22.69
CA PRO A 385 -22.82 -6.49 23.47
C PRO A 385 -23.17 -7.69 22.58
N GLY A 386 -22.47 -8.82 22.77
CA GLY A 386 -22.61 -10.05 21.99
C GLY A 386 -21.70 -10.18 20.76
N GLU A 387 -20.87 -9.18 20.47
CA GLU A 387 -19.73 -9.25 19.55
C GLU A 387 -18.46 -9.67 20.33
N MET A 388 -17.62 -10.53 19.75
CA MET A 388 -16.54 -11.22 20.49
C MET A 388 -15.33 -10.33 20.83
N GLY A 389 -15.17 -9.16 20.19
CA GLY A 389 -14.01 -8.28 20.41
C GLY A 389 -12.66 -8.93 20.05
N GLY A 390 -11.57 -8.19 20.23
CA GLY A 390 -10.19 -8.65 19.96
C GLY A 390 -9.67 -9.77 20.88
N HIS A 391 -10.55 -10.55 21.53
CA HIS A 391 -10.21 -11.64 22.45
C HIS A 391 -10.45 -13.02 21.84
N VAL A 392 -10.28 -13.15 20.51
CA VAL A 392 -10.27 -14.46 19.85
C VAL A 392 -8.86 -15.04 19.97
N ARG A 393 -8.71 -16.17 20.67
CA ARG A 393 -7.47 -16.96 20.62
C ARG A 393 -7.41 -17.68 19.27
N TRP A 394 -6.72 -17.08 18.32
CA TRP A 394 -6.47 -17.64 17.00
C TRP A 394 -5.36 -18.71 17.09
N SER A 395 -5.71 -19.98 17.33
CA SER A 395 -4.74 -21.08 17.25
C SER A 395 -4.49 -21.46 15.78
N GLY A 396 -3.25 -21.33 15.30
CA GLY A 396 -2.85 -21.76 13.94
C GLY A 396 -2.90 -20.69 12.84
N VAL A 397 -2.90 -19.39 13.18
CA VAL A 397 -2.97 -18.30 12.21
C VAL A 397 -1.58 -17.75 11.87
N THR A 398 -1.29 -17.66 10.57
CA THR A 398 -0.18 -16.82 10.07
C THR A 398 -0.62 -15.36 10.20
N LEU A 399 -0.10 -14.71 11.24
CA LEU A 399 -0.31 -13.30 11.49
C LEU A 399 0.56 -12.50 10.52
N ALA A 400 -0.06 -11.84 9.54
CA ALA A 400 0.56 -10.72 8.83
C ALA A 400 0.45 -9.48 9.74
N THR A 401 1.22 -9.46 10.83
CA THR A 401 1.24 -8.35 11.78
C THR A 401 2.30 -7.32 11.43
N ARG A 402 1.99 -6.06 11.72
CA ARG A 402 2.93 -4.93 11.67
C ARG A 402 4.14 -5.09 12.58
#